data_AF-A0A1G4Q4H6-F1
#
_entry.id   AF-A0A1G4Q4H6-F1
#
_cell.length_a   1.000
_cell.length_b   1.000
_cell.length_c   1.000
_cell.angle_alpha   90.00
_cell.angle_beta   90.00
_cell.angle_gamma   90.00
#
_symmetry.space_group_name_H-M   'P 1'
#
loop_
_entity.id
_entity.type
_entity.pdbx_description
1 polymer ?
#
loop_
_entity_poly.entity_id
_entity_poly.type
_entity_poly.pdbx_seq_one_letter_code
_entity_poly.pdbx_strand_id
1 'polypeptide(L)'
;MRKTLLLIFLCIPQLLLAQIPGGKWDGPLITKYGTFHKGDTLKVGLGSDPNGDFKFIYQPANDLLGTDQVNFPKMYASTRLIVKYFKEWESHKFGLKQFTVVGFPSRNGVVELEAAIEAGEIIVPNFKPKQLNQVPQFSVADELTKLKRLFDDGVLTKDEYESQKKKLLGN
;
A
#
# COMPACT_ATOMS: atom_id res chain seq x y z
N MET A 1 -11.76 -56.78 -25.46
CA MET A 1 -12.65 -56.26 -24.39
C MET A 1 -11.78 -55.43 -23.44
N ARG A 2 -11.53 -54.14 -23.75
CA ARG A 2 -12.21 -52.97 -23.15
C ARG A 2 -12.60 -53.16 -21.68
N LYS A 3 -11.87 -52.47 -20.79
CA LYS A 3 -12.39 -51.66 -19.67
C LYS A 3 -11.23 -50.85 -19.08
N THR A 4 -11.03 -49.68 -19.66
CA THR A 4 -10.25 -48.57 -19.12
C THR A 4 -10.92 -48.10 -17.84
N LEU A 5 -10.24 -48.14 -16.69
CA LEU A 5 -10.71 -47.46 -15.48
C LEU A 5 -9.84 -46.21 -15.27
N LEU A 6 -10.29 -45.13 -15.90
CA LEU A 6 -9.85 -43.76 -15.66
C LEU A 6 -10.45 -43.33 -14.32
N LEU A 7 -9.63 -43.24 -13.27
CA LEU A 7 -10.03 -42.62 -12.01
C LEU A 7 -9.62 -41.15 -12.07
N ILE A 8 -10.53 -40.35 -12.62
CA ILE A 8 -10.51 -38.89 -12.63
C ILE A 8 -10.74 -38.43 -11.19
N PHE A 9 -9.65 -38.20 -10.45
CA PHE A 9 -9.72 -37.53 -9.16
C PHE A 9 -9.72 -36.01 -9.41
N LEU A 10 -10.93 -35.51 -9.67
CA LEU A 10 -11.46 -34.24 -9.19
C LEU A 10 -10.45 -33.07 -9.08
N CYS A 11 -10.31 -32.30 -10.16
CA CYS A 11 -9.82 -30.93 -10.11
C CYS A 11 -10.73 -30.11 -9.18
N ILE A 12 -10.38 -30.03 -7.90
CA ILE A 12 -10.87 -28.95 -7.04
C ILE A 12 -9.99 -27.74 -7.36
N PRO A 13 -10.52 -26.66 -7.96
CA PRO A 13 -9.78 -25.42 -8.05
C PRO A 13 -9.66 -24.90 -6.62
N GLN A 14 -8.53 -25.21 -5.97
CA GLN A 14 -8.18 -24.57 -4.72
C GLN A 14 -8.05 -23.08 -5.06
N LEU A 15 -8.95 -22.26 -4.51
CA LEU A 15 -8.85 -20.82 -4.59
C LEU A 15 -7.54 -20.41 -3.87
N LEU A 16 -6.49 -20.21 -4.68
CA LEU A 16 -5.14 -19.84 -4.27
C LEU A 16 -5.14 -18.39 -3.79
N LEU A 17 -5.56 -18.18 -2.55
CA LEU A 17 -5.41 -16.89 -1.89
C LEU A 17 -3.95 -16.73 -1.47
N ALA A 18 -3.34 -15.59 -1.83
CA ALA A 18 -1.98 -15.21 -1.44
C ALA A 18 -1.73 -15.52 0.05
N GLN A 19 -0.67 -16.29 0.34
CA GLN A 19 -0.36 -16.71 1.71
C GLN A 19 0.66 -15.76 2.34
N ILE A 20 0.16 -14.83 3.16
CA ILE A 20 1.02 -14.06 4.08
C ILE A 20 1.65 -15.05 5.09
N PRO A 21 2.97 -15.09 5.27
CA PRO A 21 3.60 -15.99 6.25
C PRO A 21 3.15 -15.63 7.67
N GLY A 22 3.17 -16.63 8.56
CA GLY A 22 2.90 -16.41 9.98
C GLY A 22 1.61 -17.04 10.51
N GLY A 23 1.56 -17.15 11.85
CA GLY A 23 0.40 -17.64 12.59
C GLY A 23 -0.78 -16.69 12.46
N LYS A 24 -1.97 -17.21 12.16
CA LYS A 24 -3.21 -16.41 12.10
C LYS A 24 -3.92 -16.43 13.46
N TRP A 25 -4.37 -15.28 13.93
CA TRP A 25 -5.34 -15.16 15.03
C TRP A 25 -6.39 -14.09 14.72
N ASP A 26 -7.51 -14.12 15.44
CA ASP A 26 -8.65 -13.22 15.21
C ASP A 26 -8.61 -11.93 16.07
N GLY A 27 -7.55 -11.75 16.86
CA GLY A 27 -7.34 -10.59 17.72
C GLY A 27 -7.66 -10.83 19.21
N PRO A 28 -7.65 -9.76 20.03
CA PRO A 28 -7.34 -8.39 19.64
C PRO A 28 -5.85 -8.18 19.29
N LEU A 29 -5.57 -7.15 18.50
CA LEU A 29 -4.22 -6.58 18.35
C LEU A 29 -4.14 -5.33 19.22
N ILE A 30 -3.24 -5.35 20.20
CA ILE A 30 -3.01 -4.24 21.12
C ILE A 30 -1.81 -3.45 20.61
N THR A 31 -2.00 -2.16 20.38
CA THR A 31 -0.96 -1.22 19.94
C THR A 31 -0.92 -0.02 20.87
N LYS A 32 0.09 0.83 20.73
CA LYS A 32 0.12 2.12 21.45
C LYS A 32 -0.98 3.11 21.01
N TYR A 33 -1.69 2.81 19.93
CA TYR A 33 -2.80 3.61 19.39
C TYR A 33 -4.18 3.10 19.78
N GLY A 34 -4.24 1.98 20.49
CA GLY A 34 -5.48 1.34 20.93
C GLY A 34 -5.54 -0.14 20.57
N THR A 35 -6.71 -0.71 20.82
CA THR A 35 -7.00 -2.13 20.63
C THR A 35 -7.88 -2.31 19.40
N PHE A 36 -7.44 -3.18 18.49
CA PHE A 36 -8.12 -3.47 17.23
C PHE A 36 -8.63 -4.91 17.22
N HIS A 37 -9.82 -5.10 16.70
CA HIS A 37 -10.51 -6.39 16.63
C HIS A 37 -10.82 -6.75 15.19
N LYS A 38 -10.99 -8.04 14.94
CA LYS A 38 -11.60 -8.51 13.71
C LYS A 38 -13.00 -7.92 13.54
N GLY A 39 -13.30 -7.46 12.34
CA GLY A 39 -14.55 -6.76 11.99
C GLY A 39 -14.46 -5.24 12.14
N ASP A 40 -13.42 -4.71 12.80
CA ASP A 40 -13.24 -3.27 12.91
C ASP A 40 -13.09 -2.62 11.54
N THR A 41 -13.64 -1.41 11.41
CA THR A 41 -13.54 -0.62 10.20
C THR A 41 -12.45 0.43 10.34
N LEU A 42 -11.39 0.30 9.55
CA LEU A 42 -10.31 1.27 9.46
C LEU A 42 -10.63 2.30 8.37
N LYS A 43 -10.51 3.59 8.70
CA LYS A 43 -10.64 4.67 7.73
C LYS A 43 -9.26 4.94 7.10
N VAL A 44 -9.18 4.92 5.78
CA VAL A 44 -7.94 5.20 5.04
C VAL A 44 -7.74 6.71 4.90
N GLY A 45 -6.54 7.17 5.21
CA GLY A 45 -6.10 8.54 5.00
C GLY A 45 -5.51 8.77 3.61
N LEU A 46 -4.44 9.57 3.54
CA LEU A 46 -3.69 9.83 2.31
C LEU A 46 -2.48 8.90 2.25
N GLY A 47 -2.04 8.51 1.05
CA GLY A 47 -0.83 7.72 0.90
C GLY A 47 0.42 8.54 1.22
N SER A 48 1.42 7.89 1.82
CA SER A 48 2.65 8.53 2.30
C SER A 48 3.84 8.41 1.35
N ASP A 49 3.70 7.69 0.25
CA ASP A 49 4.73 7.62 -0.79
C ASP A 49 4.77 8.93 -1.60
N PRO A 50 5.92 9.35 -2.20
CA PRO A 50 5.99 10.59 -2.97
C PRO A 50 5.01 10.67 -4.16
N ASN A 51 4.57 9.52 -4.69
CA ASN A 51 3.56 9.45 -5.75
C ASN A 51 2.11 9.59 -5.24
N GLY A 52 1.94 9.65 -3.92
CA GLY A 52 0.67 9.67 -3.19
C GLY A 52 0.11 8.28 -2.89
N ASP A 53 0.79 7.21 -3.30
CA ASP A 53 0.41 5.82 -3.03
C ASP A 53 0.70 5.44 -1.56
N PHE A 54 0.15 4.30 -1.13
CA PHE A 54 0.29 3.85 0.24
C PHE A 54 1.55 3.01 0.43
N LYS A 55 2.42 3.42 1.34
CA LYS A 55 3.66 2.72 1.68
C LYS A 55 3.44 1.56 2.65
N PHE A 56 2.51 1.72 3.59
CA PHE A 56 2.26 0.77 4.68
C PHE A 56 0.95 -0.01 4.50
N ILE A 57 0.28 0.20 3.37
CA ILE A 57 -0.88 -0.55 2.92
C ILE A 57 -0.56 -1.17 1.57
N TYR A 58 -0.38 -2.48 1.54
CA TYR A 58 0.14 -3.18 0.36
C TYR A 58 -0.47 -4.57 0.20
N GLN A 59 -0.37 -5.12 -1.00
CA GLN A 59 -0.56 -6.53 -1.26
C GLN A 59 0.80 -7.22 -1.10
N PRO A 60 0.92 -8.24 -0.23
CA PRO A 60 2.18 -8.95 -0.01
C PRO A 60 2.62 -9.69 -1.27
N ALA A 61 3.93 -9.93 -1.39
CA ALA A 61 4.48 -10.79 -2.42
C ALA A 61 3.91 -12.22 -2.30
N ASN A 62 3.90 -12.93 -3.43
CA ASN A 62 3.50 -14.33 -3.49
C ASN A 62 4.56 -15.10 -4.29
N ASP A 63 5.51 -15.69 -3.56
CA ASP A 63 6.62 -16.44 -4.14
C ASP A 63 6.13 -17.62 -5.00
N LEU A 64 4.98 -18.23 -4.67
CA LEU A 64 4.41 -19.33 -5.44
C LEU A 64 3.88 -18.88 -6.80
N LEU A 65 3.39 -17.63 -6.92
CA LEU A 65 2.90 -17.04 -8.17
C LEU A 65 3.93 -16.12 -8.85
N GLY A 66 5.11 -15.92 -8.23
CA GLY A 66 6.15 -15.02 -8.73
C GLY A 66 5.72 -13.56 -8.78
N THR A 67 4.78 -13.13 -7.93
CA THR A 67 4.33 -11.73 -7.88
C THR A 67 5.02 -10.97 -6.76
N ASP A 68 5.52 -9.78 -7.06
CA ASP A 68 6.12 -8.90 -6.07
C ASP A 68 5.07 -8.28 -5.13
N GLN A 69 5.57 -7.68 -4.05
CA GLN A 69 4.76 -6.81 -3.20
C GLN A 69 4.32 -5.58 -4.00
N VAL A 70 3.03 -5.24 -3.92
CA VAL A 70 2.46 -4.08 -4.62
C VAL A 70 1.76 -3.17 -3.63
N ASN A 71 2.21 -1.93 -3.56
CA ASN A 71 1.59 -0.88 -2.75
C ASN A 71 0.17 -0.57 -3.25
N PHE A 72 -0.75 -0.26 -2.33
CA PHE A 72 -2.07 0.17 -2.77
C PHE A 72 -1.99 1.56 -3.42
N PRO A 73 -2.73 1.79 -4.53
CA PRO A 73 -2.70 3.07 -5.20
C PRO A 73 -3.52 4.12 -4.43
N LYS A 74 -3.14 5.39 -4.59
CA LYS A 74 -3.76 6.56 -3.94
C LYS A 74 -5.28 6.67 -4.11
N MET A 75 -5.85 6.05 -5.14
CA MET A 75 -7.29 6.02 -5.38
C MET A 75 -8.10 5.38 -4.23
N TYR A 76 -7.45 4.62 -3.34
CA TYR A 76 -8.08 4.05 -2.15
C TYR A 76 -8.11 5.00 -0.95
N ALA A 77 -7.63 6.24 -1.09
CA ALA A 77 -7.76 7.26 -0.06
C ALA A 77 -9.23 7.51 0.32
N SER A 78 -9.48 7.83 1.60
CA SER A 78 -10.82 8.03 2.16
C SER A 78 -11.78 6.83 2.08
N THR A 79 -11.30 5.66 1.68
CA THR A 79 -12.10 4.42 1.73
C THR A 79 -12.12 3.81 3.13
N ARG A 80 -12.89 2.72 3.29
CA ARG A 80 -13.01 1.97 4.53
C ARG A 80 -12.54 0.54 4.31
N LEU A 81 -11.72 0.05 5.22
CA LEU A 81 -11.18 -1.30 5.19
C LEU A 81 -11.71 -2.07 6.39
N ILE A 82 -12.06 -3.35 6.19
CA ILE A 82 -12.52 -4.22 7.27
C ILE A 82 -11.36 -5.10 7.71
N VAL A 83 -11.05 -5.09 9.00
CA VAL A 83 -10.06 -6.02 9.59
C VAL A 83 -10.61 -7.44 9.50
N LYS A 84 -9.92 -8.31 8.77
CA LYS A 84 -10.33 -9.71 8.59
C LYS A 84 -9.75 -10.62 9.66
N TYR A 85 -8.47 -10.46 9.97
CA TYR A 85 -7.71 -11.21 10.96
C TYR A 85 -6.31 -10.59 11.07
N PHE A 86 -5.50 -11.11 11.99
CA PHE A 86 -4.11 -10.69 12.18
C PHE A 86 -3.15 -11.85 11.89
N LYS A 87 -1.91 -11.51 11.55
CA LYS A 87 -0.83 -12.47 11.33
C LYS A 87 0.46 -12.04 12.01
N GLU A 88 1.24 -13.01 12.46
CA GLU A 88 2.46 -12.78 13.21
C GLU A 88 3.53 -13.66 12.63
N TRP A 89 4.66 -13.04 12.36
CA TRP A 89 5.79 -13.71 11.79
C TRP A 89 7.03 -13.28 12.56
N GLU A 90 7.66 -14.27 13.18
CA GLU A 90 8.94 -14.08 13.83
C GLU A 90 10.06 -14.32 12.81
N SER A 91 10.92 -13.33 12.66
CA SER A 91 12.13 -13.44 11.84
C SER A 91 13.35 -13.23 12.73
N HIS A 92 14.33 -14.11 12.61
CA HIS A 92 15.61 -13.96 13.31
C HIS A 92 16.32 -12.62 13.01
N LYS A 93 16.06 -12.00 11.85
CA LYS A 93 16.68 -10.73 11.45
C LYS A 93 15.87 -9.50 11.87
N PHE A 94 14.55 -9.62 11.97
CA PHE A 94 13.64 -8.48 12.11
C PHE A 94 12.75 -8.56 13.36
N GLY A 95 12.90 -9.59 14.18
CA GLY A 95 12.07 -9.86 15.34
C GLY A 95 10.65 -10.26 14.98
N LEU A 96 9.74 -10.09 15.93
CA LEU A 96 8.31 -10.34 15.77
C LEU A 96 7.69 -9.21 14.95
N LYS A 97 7.12 -9.56 13.78
CA LYS A 97 6.29 -8.67 12.97
C LYS A 97 4.83 -9.08 13.07
N GLN A 98 3.96 -8.09 13.25
CA GLN A 98 2.52 -8.26 13.26
C GLN A 98 1.89 -7.53 12.07
N PHE A 99 1.01 -8.22 11.36
CA PHE A 99 0.34 -7.74 10.16
C PHE A 99 -1.17 -7.72 10.38
N THR A 100 -1.80 -6.61 10.05
CA THR A 100 -3.26 -6.50 10.05
C THR A 100 -3.76 -6.82 8.64
N VAL A 101 -4.47 -7.93 8.49
CA VAL A 101 -5.01 -8.33 7.19
C VAL A 101 -6.39 -7.72 7.02
N VAL A 102 -6.56 -6.97 5.94
CA VAL A 102 -7.77 -6.21 5.67
C VAL A 102 -8.41 -6.62 4.35
N GLY A 103 -9.73 -6.49 4.29
CA GLY A 103 -10.49 -6.65 3.05
C GLY A 103 -10.63 -5.33 2.30
N PHE A 104 -10.18 -5.30 1.06
CA PHE A 104 -10.63 -4.32 0.06
C PHE A 104 -11.76 -4.91 -0.77
N PRO A 105 -12.57 -4.09 -1.46
CA PRO A 105 -13.64 -4.57 -2.33
C PRO A 105 -13.20 -5.61 -3.37
N SER A 106 -11.97 -5.52 -3.88
CA SER A 106 -11.46 -6.40 -4.95
C SER A 106 -10.41 -7.44 -4.51
N ARG A 107 -9.75 -7.24 -3.37
CA ARG A 107 -8.63 -8.10 -2.92
C ARG A 107 -8.35 -7.96 -1.43
N ASN A 108 -7.55 -8.87 -0.87
CA ASN A 108 -7.04 -8.68 0.48
C ASN A 108 -5.75 -7.86 0.44
N GLY A 109 -5.55 -7.03 1.45
CA GLY A 109 -4.33 -6.28 1.67
C GLY A 109 -3.78 -6.52 3.07
N VAL A 110 -2.56 -6.07 3.28
CA VAL A 110 -1.88 -6.00 4.56
C VAL A 110 -1.74 -4.53 4.92
N VAL A 111 -1.98 -4.24 6.20
CA VAL A 111 -1.69 -2.95 6.81
C VAL A 111 -0.65 -3.18 7.91
N GLU A 112 0.50 -2.52 7.78
CA GLU A 112 1.43 -2.36 8.90
C GLU A 112 0.88 -1.28 9.83
N LEU A 113 0.02 -1.70 10.77
CA LEU A 113 -0.94 -0.81 11.43
C LEU A 113 -0.30 0.38 12.15
N GLU A 114 0.73 0.16 12.97
CA GLU A 114 1.37 1.26 13.69
C GLU A 114 2.03 2.26 12.74
N ALA A 115 2.80 1.78 11.76
CA ALA A 115 3.48 2.64 10.79
C ALA A 115 2.48 3.39 9.89
N ALA A 116 1.40 2.73 9.46
CA ALA A 116 0.33 3.34 8.68
C ALA A 116 -0.42 4.44 9.46
N ILE A 117 -0.64 4.25 10.77
CA ILE A 117 -1.22 5.26 11.65
C ILE A 117 -0.26 6.44 11.84
N GLU A 118 1.02 6.17 12.07
CA GLU A 118 2.06 7.21 12.21
C GLU A 118 2.17 8.07 10.95
N ALA A 119 2.12 7.43 9.78
CA ALA A 119 2.20 8.10 8.49
C ALA A 119 0.91 8.80 8.06
N GLY A 120 -0.20 8.57 8.78
CA GLY A 120 -1.52 9.12 8.43
C GLY A 120 -2.23 8.38 7.30
N GLU A 121 -1.76 7.19 6.92
CA GLU A 121 -2.42 6.29 5.96
C GLU A 121 -3.66 5.61 6.57
N ILE A 122 -3.69 5.46 7.89
CA ILE A 122 -4.86 5.03 8.66
C ILE A 122 -5.25 6.12 9.66
N ILE A 123 -6.53 6.49 9.64
CA ILE A 123 -7.09 7.51 10.52
C ILE A 123 -7.77 6.82 11.71
N VAL A 124 -7.26 7.11 12.90
CA VAL A 124 -7.87 6.69 14.17
C VAL A 124 -8.52 7.92 14.82
N PRO A 125 -9.81 7.87 15.22
CA PRO A 125 -10.55 9.06 15.67
C PRO A 125 -9.88 9.87 16.79
N ASN A 126 -9.15 9.21 17.67
CA ASN A 126 -8.52 9.82 18.85
C ASN A 126 -7.01 10.03 18.71
N PHE A 127 -6.44 9.80 17.52
CA PHE A 127 -5.02 9.99 17.27
C PHE A 127 -4.81 10.90 16.06
N LYS A 128 -4.11 12.02 16.26
CA LYS A 128 -3.67 12.88 15.16
C LYS A 128 -2.30 12.39 14.71
N PRO A 129 -2.14 11.92 13.46
CA PRO A 129 -0.84 11.49 12.95
C PRO A 129 0.16 12.64 13.08
N LYS A 130 1.42 12.29 13.38
CA LYS A 130 2.51 13.25 13.32
C LYS A 130 2.51 13.76 11.88
N GLN A 131 2.40 15.08 11.67
CA GLN A 131 2.52 15.63 10.33
C GLN A 131 3.92 15.31 9.82
N LEU A 132 4.06 14.20 9.09
CA LEU A 132 5.20 14.00 8.21
C LEU A 132 5.14 15.18 7.28
N ASN A 133 6.19 16.00 7.27
CA ASN A 133 6.34 17.13 6.36
C ASN A 133 5.86 16.66 4.99
N GLN A 134 4.69 17.14 4.59
CA GLN A 134 4.11 16.85 3.30
C GLN A 134 5.22 17.15 2.31
N VAL A 135 5.71 16.14 1.59
CA VAL A 135 6.54 16.40 0.43
C VAL A 135 5.69 17.34 -0.40
N PRO A 136 6.13 18.59 -0.65
CA PRO A 136 5.31 19.55 -1.34
C PRO A 136 4.86 18.88 -2.62
N GLN A 137 3.56 18.67 -2.75
CA GLN A 137 2.98 18.28 -4.02
C GLN A 137 3.18 19.50 -4.91
N PHE A 138 4.35 19.59 -5.55
CA PHE A 138 4.65 20.69 -6.43
C PHE A 138 3.58 20.68 -7.49
N SER A 139 2.80 21.76 -7.53
CA SER A 139 1.88 21.97 -8.63
C SER A 139 2.71 22.02 -9.91
N VAL A 140 2.17 21.53 -11.03
CA VAL A 140 2.80 21.74 -12.35
C VAL A 140 3.14 23.23 -12.55
N ALA A 141 2.36 24.14 -11.96
CA ALA A 141 2.66 25.57 -11.93
C ALA A 141 3.96 25.94 -11.16
N ASP A 142 4.25 25.26 -10.05
CA ASP A 142 5.47 25.49 -9.26
C ASP A 142 6.71 24.98 -10.01
N GLU A 143 6.58 23.83 -10.68
CA GLU A 143 7.65 23.27 -11.51
C GLU A 143 7.93 24.15 -12.73
N LEU A 144 6.89 24.67 -13.39
CA LEU A 144 7.03 25.64 -14.49
C LEU A 144 7.67 26.95 -14.03
N THR A 145 7.36 27.42 -12.83
CA THR A 145 7.95 28.64 -12.27
C THR A 145 9.43 28.47 -11.98
N LYS A 146 9.83 27.32 -11.41
CA LYS A 146 11.24 26.97 -11.20
C LYS A 146 11.99 26.82 -12.52
N LEU A 147 11.38 26.13 -13.48
CA LEU A 147 11.96 25.95 -14.81
C LEU A 147 12.19 27.29 -15.52
N LYS A 148 11.23 28.22 -15.42
CA LYS A 148 11.37 29.58 -15.95
C LYS A 148 12.50 30.35 -15.27
N ARG A 149 12.63 30.25 -13.95
CA ARG A 149 13.76 30.87 -13.22
C ARG A 149 15.11 30.36 -13.69
N LEU A 150 15.28 29.05 -13.84
CA LEU A 150 16.55 28.48 -14.34
C LEU A 150 16.91 28.98 -15.75
N PHE A 151 15.91 29.24 -16.59
CA PHE A 151 16.13 29.88 -17.89
C PHE A 151 16.47 31.36 -17.77
N ASP A 152 15.73 32.11 -16.95
CA ASP A 152 15.96 33.55 -16.73
C ASP A 152 17.33 33.81 -16.07
N ASP A 153 17.79 32.88 -15.21
CA ASP A 153 19.13 32.89 -14.57
C ASP A 153 20.25 32.44 -15.53
N GLY A 154 19.92 32.06 -16.77
CA GLY A 154 20.86 31.64 -17.80
C GLY A 154 21.50 30.26 -17.57
N VAL A 155 20.96 29.46 -16.63
CA VAL A 155 21.41 28.10 -16.35
C VAL A 155 20.96 27.13 -17.44
N LEU A 156 19.79 27.37 -18.04
CA LEU A 156 19.26 26.60 -19.15
C LEU A 156 19.31 27.39 -20.45
N THR A 157 19.61 26.68 -21.54
CA THR A 157 19.41 27.21 -22.88
C THR A 157 17.93 27.20 -23.26
N LYS A 158 17.56 27.97 -24.29
CA LYS A 158 16.17 28.07 -24.76
C LYS A 158 15.58 26.72 -25.19
N ASP A 159 16.41 25.88 -25.82
CA ASP A 159 15.99 24.57 -26.31
C ASP A 159 15.75 23.58 -25.16
N GLU A 160 16.60 23.63 -24.13
CA GLU A 160 16.43 22.82 -22.91
C GLU A 160 15.19 23.23 -22.12
N TYR A 161 14.94 24.54 -22.01
CA TYR A 161 13.75 25.09 -21.37
C TYR A 161 12.46 24.60 -22.05
N GLU A 162 12.35 24.75 -23.37
CA GLU A 162 11.14 24.35 -24.10
C GLU A 162 10.94 22.82 -24.10
N SER A 163 12.02 22.04 -24.18
CA SER A 163 11.96 20.58 -24.09
C SER A 163 11.41 20.11 -22.73
N GLN A 164 11.88 20.69 -21.64
CA GLN A 164 11.40 20.34 -20.30
C GLN A 164 9.99 20.84 -20.04
N LYS A 165 9.65 22.05 -20.48
CA LYS A 165 8.31 22.62 -20.37
C LYS A 165 7.27 21.74 -21.08
N LYS A 166 7.61 21.22 -22.26
CA LYS A 166 6.72 20.32 -23.01
C LYS A 166 6.47 19.00 -22.27
N LYS A 167 7.52 18.42 -21.65
CA LYS A 167 7.39 17.22 -20.79
C LYS A 167 6.49 17.46 -19.58
N LEU A 168 6.64 18.62 -18.92
CA LEU A 168 5.82 19.00 -17.76
C LEU A 168 4.34 19.21 -18.12
N LEU A 169 4.06 19.66 -19.35
CA LEU A 169 2.69 19.88 -19.85
C LEU A 169 2.07 18.63 -20.50
N GLY A 170 2.80 17.52 -20.64
CA GLY A 170 2.29 16.26 -21.18
C GLY A 170 1.99 16.25 -22.68
N ASN A 171 2.66 17.10 -23.48
CA ASN A 171 2.45 17.25 -24.93
C ASN A 171 3.63 16.74 -25.78
#